data_AF-A0A2M8HNS6-F1
#
_entry.id   AF-A0A2M8HNS6-F1
#
_cell.length_a   1.000
_cell.length_b   1.000
_cell.length_c   1.000
_cell.angle_alpha   90.00
_cell.angle_beta   90.00
_cell.angle_gamma   90.00
#
_symmetry.space_group_name_H-M   'P 1'
#
loop_
_entity.id
_entity.type
_entity.pdbx_description
1 polymer ?
#
loop_
_entity_poly.entity_id
_entity_poly.type
_entity_poly.pdbx_seq_one_letter_code
_entity_poly.pdbx_strand_id
1 'polypeptide(L)'
;MNQAKILFSILLLLSTLNSVFAERAKSLTFKERETIKQIEAQRKAGFSDVEIDTLHESIAKNIGEIKKLNVLGVDKQASVYLTDIPATNSDIFKLDKENKTFLEFSLPQGQSYVDWPKIYLYDGYAYIYPSENFQDISKIVLMFRRVNAEGDVYVKEMRRLINPTPKSIVFKEDNTVETDSNSDIILEYYQSNISNTIWPNEPIQAMEPNVTMELNKTDSPLPYEKQKMIMQQYKKILRNIDKTVAKKLRGLQLDQRRMVTKMLEFK
;
A
#
# COMPACT_ATOMS: atom_id res chain seq x y z
N MET A 1 -12.75 -77.14 3.98
CA MET A 1 -12.26 -76.33 5.14
C MET A 1 -11.03 -75.46 4.82
N ASN A 2 -10.74 -75.13 3.54
CA ASN A 2 -9.51 -74.44 3.14
C ASN A 2 -9.70 -73.03 2.55
N GLN A 3 -10.85 -72.69 1.95
CA GLN A 3 -11.05 -71.36 1.35
C GLN A 3 -11.19 -70.23 2.39
N ALA A 4 -11.86 -70.49 3.51
CA ALA A 4 -12.00 -69.51 4.59
C ALA A 4 -10.65 -69.14 5.24
N LYS A 5 -9.71 -70.09 5.32
CA LYS A 5 -8.36 -69.86 5.86
C LYS A 5 -7.49 -69.03 4.91
N ILE A 6 -7.67 -69.19 3.59
CA ILE A 6 -6.96 -68.44 2.57
C ILE A 6 -7.47 -66.99 2.52
N LEU A 7 -8.79 -66.78 2.56
CA LEU A 7 -9.38 -65.44 2.62
C LEU A 7 -8.96 -64.68 3.89
N PHE A 8 -8.92 -65.35 5.04
CA PHE A 8 -8.50 -64.73 6.29
C PHE A 8 -7.01 -64.35 6.30
N SER A 9 -6.15 -65.17 5.70
CA SER A 9 -4.71 -64.88 5.60
C SER A 9 -4.40 -63.79 4.57
N ILE A 10 -5.16 -63.69 3.48
CA ILE A 10 -5.06 -62.58 2.51
C ILE A 10 -5.50 -61.26 3.15
N LEU A 11 -6.60 -61.26 3.92
CA LEU A 11 -7.08 -60.05 4.62
C LEU A 11 -6.09 -59.56 5.68
N LEU A 12 -5.38 -60.47 6.35
CA LEU A 12 -4.36 -60.16 7.35
C LEU A 12 -3.07 -59.60 6.72
N LEU A 13 -2.74 -60.02 5.49
CA LEU A 13 -1.60 -59.47 4.74
C LEU A 13 -1.91 -58.08 4.14
N LEU A 14 -3.17 -57.85 3.74
CA LEU A 14 -3.60 -56.53 3.26
C LEU A 14 -3.71 -55.49 4.37
N SER A 15 -4.01 -55.89 5.61
CA SER A 15 -4.03 -54.97 6.76
C SER A 15 -2.63 -54.61 7.28
N THR A 16 -1.63 -55.47 7.07
CA THR A 16 -0.22 -55.18 7.43
C THR A 16 0.52 -54.37 6.36
N LEU A 17 0.06 -54.38 5.10
CA LEU A 17 0.61 -53.52 4.05
C LEU A 17 0.16 -52.05 4.20
N ASN A 18 -1.05 -51.80 4.70
CA ASN A 18 -1.56 -50.45 4.93
C ASN A 18 -0.88 -49.71 6.11
N SER A 19 -0.28 -50.43 7.06
CA SER A 19 0.42 -49.81 8.19
C SER A 19 1.87 -49.42 7.89
N VAL A 20 2.46 -49.93 6.80
CA VAL A 20 3.83 -49.58 6.37
C VAL A 20 3.86 -48.29 5.53
N PHE A 21 2.73 -47.92 4.89
CA PHE A 21 2.58 -46.68 4.11
C PHE A 21 1.84 -45.56 4.85
N ALA A 22 1.66 -45.68 6.17
CA ALA A 22 1.33 -44.53 6.99
C ALA A 22 2.59 -43.66 7.12
N GLU A 23 2.78 -42.70 6.22
CA GLU A 23 3.72 -41.59 6.42
C GLU A 23 3.46 -41.04 7.83
N ARG A 24 4.41 -41.26 8.74
CA ARG A 24 4.34 -40.67 10.08
C ARG A 24 4.23 -39.17 9.86
N ALA A 25 3.09 -38.59 10.25
CA ALA A 25 2.89 -37.15 10.23
C ALA A 25 4.13 -36.49 10.83
N LYS A 26 4.88 -35.77 10.01
CA LYS A 26 6.16 -35.15 10.39
C LYS A 26 5.89 -34.32 11.64
N SER A 27 6.36 -34.79 12.79
CA SER A 27 6.09 -34.13 14.06
C SER A 27 6.79 -32.78 14.03
N LEU A 28 6.02 -31.71 13.83
CA LEU A 28 6.52 -30.34 13.84
C LEU A 28 7.37 -30.11 15.09
N THR A 29 8.58 -29.61 14.86
CA THR A 29 9.51 -29.22 15.92
C THR A 29 8.89 -28.10 16.76
N PHE A 30 9.35 -27.94 18.01
CA PHE A 30 8.85 -26.89 18.90
C PHE A 30 8.93 -25.49 18.28
N LYS A 31 10.04 -25.19 17.58
CA LYS A 31 10.24 -23.94 16.85
C LYS A 31 9.21 -23.72 15.75
N GLU A 32 8.93 -24.75 14.94
CA GLU A 32 7.91 -24.63 13.89
C GLU A 32 6.52 -24.38 14.47
N ARG A 33 6.16 -25.04 15.58
CA ARG A 33 4.89 -24.78 16.27
C ARG A 33 4.79 -23.36 16.80
N GLU A 34 5.86 -22.80 17.36
CA GLU A 34 5.90 -21.41 17.80
C GLU A 34 5.75 -20.44 16.63
N THR A 35 6.43 -20.69 15.51
CA THR A 35 6.30 -19.84 14.31
C THR A 35 4.89 -19.85 13.74
N ILE A 36 4.23 -21.01 13.69
CA ILE A 36 2.84 -21.12 13.22
C ILE A 36 1.90 -20.35 14.15
N LYS A 37 2.07 -20.47 15.47
CA LYS A 37 1.27 -19.69 16.44
C LYS A 37 1.47 -18.19 16.26
N GLN A 38 2.69 -17.73 16.01
CA GLN A 38 2.95 -16.31 15.75
C GLN A 38 2.29 -15.84 14.44
N ILE A 39 2.36 -16.64 13.38
CA ILE A 39 1.70 -16.37 12.09
C ILE A 39 0.18 -16.26 12.26
N GLU A 40 -0.43 -17.22 12.97
CA GLU A 40 -1.87 -17.24 13.25
C GLU A 40 -2.28 -16.04 14.10
N ALA A 41 -1.50 -15.69 15.13
CA ALA A 41 -1.75 -14.51 15.95
C ALA A 41 -1.71 -13.22 15.12
N GLN A 42 -0.74 -13.06 14.22
CA GLN A 42 -0.67 -11.89 13.35
C GLN A 42 -1.82 -11.82 12.34
N ARG A 43 -2.20 -12.95 11.75
CA ARG A 43 -3.38 -13.02 10.87
C ARG A 43 -4.67 -12.71 11.60
N LYS A 44 -4.80 -13.15 12.85
CA LYS A 44 -5.95 -12.83 13.70
C LYS A 44 -5.98 -11.35 14.09
N ALA A 45 -4.82 -10.75 14.35
CA ALA A 45 -4.68 -9.30 14.57
C ALA A 45 -4.79 -8.48 13.27
N GLY A 46 -4.86 -9.16 12.12
CA GLY A 46 -5.07 -8.57 10.82
C GLY A 46 -3.85 -7.91 10.17
N PHE A 47 -2.67 -7.98 10.79
CA PHE A 47 -1.48 -7.16 10.49
C PHE A 47 -1.51 -5.74 11.06
N SER A 48 -2.13 -5.55 12.23
CA SER A 48 -2.08 -4.27 12.92
C SER A 48 -0.67 -3.82 13.27
N ASP A 49 -0.38 -2.54 13.04
CA ASP A 49 0.93 -1.91 13.33
C ASP A 49 0.71 -0.47 13.77
N VAL A 50 1.04 -0.18 15.03
CA VAL A 50 0.95 1.16 15.63
C VAL A 50 1.73 2.20 14.82
N GLU A 51 2.83 1.78 14.19
CA GLU A 51 3.62 2.70 13.37
C GLU A 51 2.86 3.14 12.12
N ILE A 52 2.06 2.26 11.51
CA ILE A 52 1.24 2.61 10.34
C ILE A 52 0.18 3.64 10.75
N ASP A 53 -0.49 3.42 11.87
CA ASP A 53 -1.55 4.30 12.37
C ASP A 53 -1.01 5.69 12.76
N THR A 54 0.18 5.74 13.38
CA THR A 54 0.87 7.02 13.68
C THR A 54 1.34 7.74 12.42
N LEU A 55 1.74 7.00 11.36
CA LEU A 55 2.05 7.60 10.07
C LEU A 55 0.80 8.17 9.39
N HIS A 56 -0.35 7.47 9.44
CA HIS A 56 -1.61 8.01 8.93
C HIS A 56 -2.00 9.31 9.63
N GLU A 57 -1.92 9.35 10.97
CA GLU A 57 -2.20 10.55 11.76
C GLU A 57 -1.26 11.72 11.40
N SER A 58 0.05 11.46 11.36
CA SER A 58 1.05 12.47 11.01
C SER A 58 0.82 13.04 9.61
N ILE A 59 0.55 12.18 8.64
CA ILE A 59 0.26 12.58 7.26
C ILE A 59 -1.02 13.43 7.22
N ALA A 60 -2.11 12.99 7.87
CA ALA A 60 -3.38 13.71 7.91
C ALA A 60 -3.21 15.11 8.48
N LYS A 61 -2.56 15.23 9.64
CA LYS A 61 -2.26 16.50 10.30
C LYS A 61 -1.45 17.43 9.40
N ASN A 62 -0.38 16.93 8.80
CA ASN A 62 0.47 17.75 7.94
C ASN A 62 -0.29 18.21 6.67
N ILE A 63 -1.13 17.35 6.09
CA ILE A 63 -2.01 17.72 4.96
C ILE A 63 -3.02 18.79 5.35
N GLY A 64 -3.64 18.67 6.53
CA GLY A 64 -4.58 19.66 7.07
C GLY A 64 -3.93 21.04 7.22
N GLU A 65 -2.71 21.09 7.75
CA GLU A 65 -1.94 22.35 7.85
C GLU A 65 -1.56 22.91 6.47
N ILE A 66 -1.16 22.06 5.52
CA ILE A 66 -0.92 22.48 4.13
C ILE A 66 -2.20 23.08 3.52
N LYS A 67 -3.37 22.48 3.78
CA LYS A 67 -4.65 23.01 3.29
C LYS A 67 -4.94 24.40 3.86
N LYS A 68 -4.73 24.61 5.16
CA LYS A 68 -4.88 25.93 5.80
C LYS A 68 -3.98 26.98 5.14
N LEU A 69 -2.70 26.67 4.92
CA LEU A 69 -1.76 27.58 4.27
C LEU A 69 -2.10 27.86 2.80
N ASN A 70 -2.62 26.86 2.08
CA ASN A 70 -3.08 27.02 0.70
C ASN A 70 -4.33 27.93 0.63
N VAL A 71 -5.30 27.78 1.54
CA VAL A 71 -6.47 28.68 1.61
C VAL A 71 -6.07 30.13 1.88
N LEU A 72 -5.00 30.34 2.67
CA LEU A 72 -4.41 31.68 2.89
C LEU A 72 -3.69 32.24 1.66
N GLY A 73 -3.58 31.47 0.57
CA GLY A 73 -2.94 31.88 -0.68
C GLY A 73 -1.43 32.03 -0.56
N VAL A 74 -0.80 31.42 0.46
CA VAL A 74 0.64 31.54 0.72
C VAL A 74 1.46 31.08 -0.49
N ASP A 75 1.05 30.00 -1.14
CA ASP A 75 1.72 29.46 -2.32
C ASP A 75 1.70 30.45 -3.51
N LYS A 76 0.53 31.00 -3.82
CA LYS A 76 0.31 31.94 -4.94
C LYS A 76 0.95 33.29 -4.63
N GLN A 77 0.71 33.84 -3.46
CA GLN A 77 1.20 35.16 -3.06
C GLN A 77 2.72 35.16 -2.83
N ALA A 78 3.29 34.15 -2.16
CA ALA A 78 4.73 34.11 -1.95
C ALA A 78 5.50 34.02 -3.27
N SER A 79 5.01 33.28 -4.27
CA SER A 79 5.68 33.24 -5.59
C SER A 79 5.76 34.63 -6.25
N VAL A 80 4.68 35.43 -6.15
CA VAL A 80 4.67 36.80 -6.66
C VAL A 80 5.63 37.70 -5.88
N TYR A 81 5.64 37.61 -4.55
CA TYR A 81 6.50 38.48 -3.71
C TYR A 81 7.97 38.04 -3.67
N LEU A 82 8.30 36.79 -3.97
CA LEU A 82 9.66 36.25 -3.81
C LEU A 82 10.46 36.22 -5.11
N THR A 83 9.81 36.02 -6.26
CA THR A 83 10.53 35.76 -7.52
C THR A 83 10.26 36.76 -8.64
N ASP A 84 9.40 37.77 -8.44
CA ASP A 84 8.99 38.79 -9.45
C ASP A 84 8.46 38.22 -10.78
N ILE A 85 8.29 36.91 -10.88
CA ILE A 85 7.75 36.16 -12.01
C ILE A 85 6.57 35.36 -11.48
N PRO A 86 5.36 35.51 -12.06
CA PRO A 86 4.23 34.66 -11.70
C PRO A 86 4.52 33.23 -12.12
N ALA A 87 4.95 32.39 -11.18
CA ALA A 87 5.01 30.96 -11.40
C ALA A 87 3.57 30.43 -11.51
N THR A 88 3.24 29.72 -12.59
CA THR A 88 2.05 28.87 -12.64
C THR A 88 2.25 27.73 -11.63
N ASN A 89 1.89 27.99 -10.37
CA ASN A 89 1.90 26.97 -9.34
C ASN A 89 0.80 25.96 -9.66
N SER A 90 1.20 24.72 -9.94
CA SER A 90 0.27 23.60 -10.04
C SER A 90 -0.47 23.47 -8.71
N ASP A 91 -1.80 23.43 -8.74
CA ASP A 91 -2.59 23.28 -7.52
C ASP A 91 -2.14 22.04 -6.75
N ILE A 92 -1.85 22.23 -5.46
CA ILE A 92 -1.36 21.17 -4.56
C ILE A 92 -2.39 20.04 -4.41
N PHE A 93 -3.67 20.41 -4.44
CA PHE A 93 -4.81 19.53 -4.32
C PHE A 93 -5.46 19.37 -5.70
N LYS A 94 -5.58 18.13 -6.16
CA LYS A 94 -6.24 17.79 -7.42
C LYS A 94 -7.62 17.20 -7.15
N LEU A 95 -8.51 17.28 -8.12
CA LEU A 95 -9.81 16.62 -8.10
C LEU A 95 -9.76 15.39 -9.00
N ASP A 96 -10.33 14.29 -8.53
CA ASP A 96 -10.51 13.10 -9.36
C ASP A 96 -11.81 13.16 -10.17
N LYS A 97 -12.09 12.09 -10.92
CA LYS A 97 -13.32 11.95 -11.73
C LYS A 97 -14.60 11.94 -10.90
N GLU A 98 -14.52 11.66 -9.60
CA GLU A 98 -15.63 11.69 -8.65
C GLU A 98 -15.70 13.02 -7.89
N ASN A 99 -14.94 14.04 -8.29
CA ASN A 99 -14.77 15.32 -7.60
C ASN A 99 -14.23 15.20 -6.18
N LYS A 100 -13.54 14.10 -5.85
CA LYS A 100 -12.86 13.94 -4.55
C LYS A 100 -11.48 14.57 -4.62
N THR A 101 -11.16 15.32 -3.57
CA THR A 101 -9.85 15.95 -3.45
C THR A 101 -8.79 14.90 -3.10
N PHE A 102 -7.67 14.93 -3.81
CA PHE A 102 -6.52 14.08 -3.53
C PHE A 102 -5.20 14.82 -3.66
N LEU A 103 -4.16 14.29 -3.01
CA LEU A 103 -2.77 14.68 -3.23
C LEU A 103 -2.04 13.57 -3.97
N GLU A 104 -1.25 13.97 -4.96
CA GLU A 104 -0.40 13.08 -5.74
C GLU A 104 1.06 13.21 -5.28
N PHE A 105 1.70 12.07 -5.05
CA PHE A 105 3.12 11.96 -4.78
C PHE A 105 3.75 11.02 -5.80
N SER A 106 4.75 11.52 -6.53
CA SER A 106 5.59 10.64 -7.34
C SER A 106 6.45 9.80 -6.41
N LEU A 107 6.37 8.48 -6.56
CA LEU A 107 7.32 7.57 -5.96
C LEU A 107 8.57 7.49 -6.86
N PRO A 108 9.72 7.01 -6.34
CA PRO A 108 10.93 6.88 -7.13
C PRO A 108 10.70 6.02 -8.37
N GLN A 109 11.05 6.55 -9.53
CA GLN A 109 11.10 5.81 -10.79
C GLN A 109 12.40 5.02 -10.86
N GLY A 110 12.39 3.89 -11.56
CA GLY A 110 13.57 3.05 -11.68
C GLY A 110 13.56 2.17 -12.91
N GLN A 111 14.73 1.66 -13.27
CA GLN A 111 14.91 0.63 -14.29
C GLN A 111 15.43 -0.63 -13.62
N SER A 112 14.84 -1.78 -13.92
CA SER A 112 15.36 -3.08 -13.49
C SER A 112 15.79 -3.89 -14.69
N TYR A 113 17.00 -4.43 -14.59
CA TYR A 113 17.56 -5.43 -15.48
C TYR A 113 17.37 -6.78 -14.78
N VAL A 114 16.35 -7.54 -15.19
CA VAL A 114 16.13 -8.88 -14.62
C VAL A 114 17.00 -9.90 -15.34
N ASP A 115 16.90 -9.93 -16.67
CA ASP A 115 17.73 -10.73 -17.58
C ASP A 115 17.74 -10.02 -18.94
N TRP A 116 18.88 -9.85 -19.61
CA TRP A 116 18.91 -9.24 -20.95
C TRP A 116 18.17 -10.14 -21.96
N PRO A 117 17.24 -9.61 -22.79
CA PRO A 117 16.91 -8.19 -23.06
C PRO A 117 15.66 -7.66 -22.31
N LYS A 118 15.19 -8.31 -21.25
CA LYS A 118 14.02 -7.87 -20.45
C LYS A 118 14.38 -6.68 -19.55
N ILE A 119 14.26 -5.48 -20.12
CA ILE A 119 14.38 -4.21 -19.40
C ILE A 119 12.98 -3.74 -18.97
N TYR A 120 12.82 -3.52 -17.67
CA TYR A 120 11.57 -3.03 -17.09
C TYR A 120 11.73 -1.58 -16.59
N LEU A 121 10.89 -0.69 -17.09
CA LEU A 121 10.72 0.66 -16.56
C LEU A 121 9.63 0.63 -15.49
N TYR A 122 9.92 1.20 -14.32
CA TYR A 122 9.00 1.30 -13.18
C TYR A 122 8.64 2.73 -12.88
N ASP A 123 7.34 2.99 -12.88
CA ASP A 123 6.76 4.24 -12.39
C ASP A 123 5.87 3.97 -11.20
N GLY A 124 6.02 4.78 -10.15
CA GLY A 124 5.17 4.69 -8.96
C GLY A 124 4.51 6.02 -8.64
N TYR A 125 3.24 5.97 -8.27
CA TYR A 125 2.47 7.11 -7.77
C TYR A 125 1.74 6.71 -6.51
N ALA A 126 1.65 7.65 -5.56
CA ALA A 126 0.80 7.51 -4.38
C ALA A 126 -0.25 8.63 -4.42
N TYR A 127 -1.51 8.25 -4.25
CA TYR A 127 -2.64 9.14 -4.16
C TYR A 127 -3.23 9.05 -2.76
N ILE A 128 -3.31 10.19 -2.08
CA ILE A 128 -3.82 10.29 -0.71
C ILE A 128 -5.09 11.12 -0.73
N TYR A 129 -6.16 10.53 -0.25
CA TYR A 129 -7.44 11.18 -0.12
C TYR A 129 -7.64 11.60 1.34
N PRO A 130 -7.60 12.90 1.66
CA PRO A 130 -8.03 13.38 2.97
C PRO A 130 -9.53 13.15 3.17
N SER A 131 -9.99 13.17 4.42
CA SER A 131 -11.41 13.33 4.75
C SER A 131 -11.87 14.74 4.40
N GLU A 132 -13.20 14.96 4.32
CA GLU A 132 -13.78 16.28 4.00
C GLU A 132 -13.29 17.39 4.94
N ASN A 133 -13.03 17.04 6.20
CA ASN A 133 -12.54 17.95 7.25
C ASN A 133 -11.00 18.02 7.32
N PHE A 134 -10.28 17.25 6.50
CA PHE A 134 -8.81 17.15 6.49
C PHE A 134 -8.19 16.77 7.84
N GLN A 135 -8.97 16.09 8.71
CA GLN A 135 -8.49 15.60 10.01
C GLN A 135 -7.93 14.19 9.91
N ASP A 136 -8.46 13.38 8.99
CA ASP A 136 -8.09 11.99 8.78
C ASP A 136 -7.84 11.72 7.30
N ILE A 137 -7.37 10.51 7.00
CA ILE A 137 -7.22 10.01 5.63
C ILE A 137 -8.43 9.13 5.33
N SER A 138 -9.13 9.39 4.23
CA SER A 138 -10.26 8.57 3.79
C SER A 138 -9.82 7.37 2.97
N LYS A 139 -8.75 7.49 2.16
CA LYS A 139 -8.26 6.42 1.29
C LYS A 139 -6.81 6.67 0.86
N ILE A 140 -6.01 5.60 0.74
CA ILE A 140 -4.67 5.65 0.13
C ILE A 140 -4.62 4.70 -1.05
N VAL A 141 -4.13 5.16 -2.20
CA VAL A 141 -3.92 4.35 -3.40
C VAL A 141 -2.46 4.45 -3.80
N LEU A 142 -1.73 3.34 -3.70
CA LEU A 142 -0.39 3.20 -4.27
C LEU A 142 -0.52 2.52 -5.62
N MET A 143 0.07 3.09 -6.66
CA MET A 143 0.03 2.59 -8.01
C MET A 143 1.45 2.40 -8.52
N PHE A 144 1.78 1.19 -8.94
CA PHE A 144 3.05 0.83 -9.55
C PHE A 144 2.82 0.31 -10.94
N ARG A 145 3.52 0.84 -11.91
CA ARG A 145 3.42 0.44 -13.30
C ARG A 145 4.76 -0.07 -13.76
N ARG A 146 4.70 -1.10 -14.58
CA ARG A 146 5.86 -1.74 -15.18
C ARG A 146 5.60 -1.90 -16.66
N VAL A 147 6.55 -1.47 -17.48
CA VAL A 147 6.52 -1.67 -18.93
C VAL A 147 7.77 -2.42 -19.34
N ASN A 148 7.59 -3.52 -20.08
CA ASN A 148 8.69 -4.20 -20.77
C ASN A 148 9.01 -3.42 -22.05
N ALA A 149 10.14 -2.73 -22.09
CA ALA A 149 10.47 -1.82 -23.18
C ALA A 149 11.11 -2.52 -24.40
N GLU A 150 11.85 -3.61 -24.18
CA GLU A 150 12.73 -4.21 -25.20
C GLU A 150 12.62 -5.75 -25.34
N GLY A 151 11.60 -6.38 -24.74
CA GLY A 151 11.37 -7.82 -24.90
C GLY A 151 10.55 -8.22 -26.12
N ASP A 152 10.67 -9.48 -26.55
CA ASP A 152 9.91 -10.09 -27.68
C ASP A 152 8.38 -9.99 -27.52
N VAL A 153 7.90 -9.83 -26.28
CA VAL A 153 6.50 -9.62 -25.95
C VAL A 153 6.35 -8.34 -25.15
N TYR A 154 5.61 -7.38 -25.71
CA TYR A 154 5.23 -6.17 -25.03
C TYR A 154 4.18 -6.47 -23.96
N VAL A 155 4.54 -6.29 -22.70
CA VAL A 155 3.63 -6.45 -21.57
C VAL A 155 3.69 -5.19 -20.73
N LYS A 156 2.52 -4.56 -20.56
CA LYS A 156 2.29 -3.53 -19.56
C LYS A 156 1.63 -4.20 -18.37
N GLU A 157 2.12 -3.87 -17.18
CA GLU A 157 1.53 -4.29 -15.92
C GLU A 157 1.29 -3.07 -15.02
N MET A 158 0.18 -3.08 -14.30
CA MET A 158 -0.09 -2.11 -13.25
C MET A 158 -0.56 -2.86 -12.01
N ARG A 159 0.03 -2.53 -10.87
CA ARG A 159 -0.29 -3.06 -9.55
C ARG A 159 -0.76 -1.91 -8.69
N ARG A 160 -1.93 -2.05 -8.09
CA ARG A 160 -2.44 -1.08 -7.12
C ARG A 160 -2.55 -1.73 -5.76
N LEU A 161 -2.13 -1.01 -4.74
CA LEU A 161 -2.38 -1.32 -3.34
C LEU A 161 -3.26 -0.22 -2.80
N ILE A 162 -4.46 -0.56 -2.38
CA ILE A 162 -5.48 0.36 -1.91
C ILE A 162 -5.72 0.06 -0.44
N ASN A 163 -5.47 1.05 0.43
CA ASN A 163 -5.99 1.04 1.78
C ASN A 163 -7.30 1.84 1.77
N PRO A 164 -8.47 1.17 1.88
CA PRO A 164 -9.75 1.84 1.76
C PRO A 164 -10.18 2.50 3.08
N THR A 165 -9.65 2.09 4.24
CA THR A 165 -10.02 2.65 5.55
C THR A 165 -8.81 2.94 6.45
N PRO A 166 -7.84 3.77 6.02
CA PRO A 166 -6.65 4.05 6.82
C PRO A 166 -7.03 4.80 8.10
N LYS A 167 -6.88 4.16 9.26
CA LYS A 167 -7.19 4.80 10.55
C LYS A 167 -5.97 5.44 11.20
N SER A 168 -6.22 6.55 11.88
CA SER A 168 -5.31 7.18 12.83
C SER A 168 -5.27 6.39 14.13
N ILE A 169 -4.23 6.59 14.94
CA ILE A 169 -4.14 5.98 16.27
C ILE A 169 -5.25 6.50 17.19
N VAL A 170 -5.92 5.60 17.91
CA VAL A 170 -6.94 5.98 18.91
C VAL A 170 -6.50 5.50 20.28
N PHE A 171 -6.28 6.46 21.17
CA PHE A 171 -6.01 6.20 22.58
C PHE A 171 -7.34 6.06 23.33
N LYS A 172 -7.57 4.91 23.96
CA LYS A 172 -8.71 4.69 24.85
C LYS A 172 -8.44 5.29 26.23
N GLU A 173 -9.51 5.55 26.98
CA GLU A 173 -9.46 6.07 28.35
C GLU A 173 -8.59 5.18 29.27
N ASP A 174 -8.49 3.89 28.97
CA ASP A 174 -7.69 2.90 29.70
C ASP A 174 -6.18 2.89 29.32
N ASN A 175 -5.68 3.91 28.60
CA ASN A 175 -4.32 3.95 28.02
C ASN A 175 -4.01 2.78 27.06
N THR A 176 -5.03 2.09 26.55
CA THR A 176 -4.87 1.07 25.51
C THR A 176 -4.98 1.71 24.13
N VAL A 177 -4.18 1.21 23.18
CA VAL A 177 -4.18 1.70 21.79
C VAL A 177 -5.06 0.77 20.96
N GLU A 178 -6.10 1.33 20.35
CA GLU A 178 -6.81 0.63 19.29
C GLU A 178 -6.04 0.82 17.99
N THR A 179 -5.70 -0.31 17.37
CA THR A 179 -4.89 -0.34 16.14
C THR A 179 -5.75 -0.81 14.98
N ASP A 180 -5.46 -0.28 13.78
CA ASP A 180 -6.13 -0.74 12.58
C ASP A 180 -5.64 -2.14 12.21
N SER A 181 -6.58 -3.02 11.92
CA SER A 181 -6.24 -4.37 11.47
C SER A 181 -5.51 -4.34 10.14
N ASN A 182 -5.81 -3.39 9.22
CA ASN A 182 -5.26 -3.35 7.85
C ASN A 182 -5.54 -4.62 6.99
N SER A 183 -6.49 -5.47 7.40
CA SER A 183 -6.82 -6.71 6.67
C SER A 183 -7.58 -6.47 5.36
N ASP A 184 -8.27 -5.34 5.28
CA ASP A 184 -9.10 -4.87 4.18
C ASP A 184 -8.29 -4.20 3.06
N ILE A 185 -6.96 -4.17 3.13
CA ILE A 185 -6.12 -3.66 2.04
C ILE A 185 -6.37 -4.49 0.78
N ILE A 186 -6.72 -3.80 -0.31
CA ILE A 186 -7.03 -4.39 -1.60
C ILE A 186 -5.80 -4.31 -2.50
N LEU A 187 -5.52 -5.40 -3.20
CA LEU A 187 -4.50 -5.49 -4.23
C LEU A 187 -5.19 -5.74 -5.56
N GLU A 188 -4.89 -4.89 -6.52
CA GLU A 188 -5.38 -5.03 -7.89
C GLU A 188 -4.22 -5.21 -8.85
N TYR A 189 -4.41 -6.09 -9.82
CA TYR A 189 -3.46 -6.34 -10.90
C TYR A 189 -4.14 -6.14 -12.25
N TYR A 190 -3.47 -5.37 -13.09
CA TYR A 190 -3.85 -5.09 -14.47
C TYR A 190 -2.71 -5.53 -15.37
N GLN A 191 -3.05 -6.17 -16.47
CA GLN A 191 -2.13 -6.58 -17.51
C GLN A 191 -2.71 -6.26 -18.87
N SER A 192 -1.90 -5.67 -19.73
CA SER A 192 -2.21 -5.55 -21.14
C SER A 192 -1.04 -6.01 -21.98
N ASN A 193 -1.33 -6.85 -22.97
CA ASN A 193 -0.39 -7.29 -23.99
C ASN A 193 -0.47 -6.39 -25.24
N ILE A 194 -1.29 -5.34 -25.21
CA ILE A 194 -1.50 -4.43 -26.34
C ILE A 194 -0.66 -3.17 -26.12
N SER A 195 0.18 -2.84 -27.11
CA SER A 195 1.07 -1.67 -27.04
C SER A 195 0.32 -0.35 -26.85
N ASN A 196 -0.84 -0.22 -27.48
CA ASN A 196 -1.67 0.98 -27.49
C ASN A 196 -2.41 1.24 -26.17
N THR A 197 -2.41 0.32 -25.20
CA THR A 197 -3.04 0.58 -23.90
C THR A 197 -2.22 1.63 -23.14
N ILE A 198 -2.79 2.80 -22.91
CA ILE A 198 -2.22 3.84 -22.06
C ILE A 198 -3.00 3.86 -20.76
N TRP A 199 -2.35 3.53 -19.64
CA TRP A 199 -2.96 3.74 -18.32
C TRP A 199 -2.67 5.15 -17.83
N PRO A 200 -3.70 5.99 -17.62
CA PRO A 200 -3.49 7.35 -17.15
C PRO A 200 -2.88 7.33 -15.74
N ASN A 201 -2.13 8.40 -15.42
CA ASN A 201 -1.60 8.64 -14.07
C ASN A 201 -2.72 9.15 -13.14
N GLU A 202 -3.84 8.43 -13.10
CA GLU A 202 -5.04 8.83 -12.36
C GLU A 202 -5.33 7.81 -11.27
N PRO A 203 -5.87 8.26 -10.13
CA PRO A 203 -6.17 7.35 -9.04
C PRO A 203 -7.33 6.40 -9.36
N ILE A 204 -8.23 6.77 -10.27
CA ILE A 204 -9.37 5.95 -10.70
C ILE A 204 -9.11 5.41 -12.11
N GLN A 205 -9.14 4.09 -12.23
CA GLN A 205 -8.92 3.38 -13.48
C GLN A 205 -10.29 3.07 -14.13
N ALA A 206 -10.40 3.27 -15.44
CA ALA A 206 -11.65 3.02 -16.17
C ALA A 206 -11.84 1.55 -16.55
N MET A 207 -10.75 0.78 -16.56
CA MET A 207 -10.77 -0.65 -16.84
C MET A 207 -10.95 -1.41 -15.53
N GLU A 208 -11.62 -2.56 -15.59
CA GLU A 208 -11.66 -3.50 -14.48
C GLU A 208 -10.31 -4.21 -14.32
N PRO A 209 -9.88 -4.52 -13.08
CA PRO A 209 -8.67 -5.29 -12.81
C PRO A 209 -8.78 -6.73 -13.31
N ASN A 210 -7.68 -7.29 -13.79
CA ASN A 210 -7.58 -8.71 -14.14
C ASN A 210 -7.69 -9.60 -12.89
N VAL A 211 -7.15 -9.12 -11.77
CA VAL A 211 -7.21 -9.80 -10.48
C VAL A 211 -7.40 -8.78 -9.38
N THR A 212 -8.37 -9.04 -8.50
CA THR A 212 -8.58 -8.29 -7.25
C THR A 212 -8.52 -9.26 -6.09
N MET A 213 -7.76 -8.91 -5.06
CA MET A 213 -7.64 -9.70 -3.84
C MET A 213 -7.55 -8.79 -2.63
N GLU A 214 -8.14 -9.22 -1.52
CA GLU A 214 -7.95 -8.59 -0.22
C GLU A 214 -6.75 -9.24 0.47
N LEU A 215 -6.00 -8.45 1.23
CA LEU A 215 -4.75 -8.86 1.85
C LEU A 215 -4.95 -10.08 2.75
N ASN A 216 -5.97 -10.07 3.60
CA ASN A 216 -6.22 -11.10 4.60
C ASN A 216 -7.69 -11.57 4.60
N LYS A 217 -8.16 -12.03 3.43
CA LYS A 217 -9.50 -12.63 3.31
C LYS A 217 -9.58 -13.98 4.01
N THR A 218 -10.58 -14.19 4.87
CA THR A 218 -10.76 -15.40 5.68
C THR A 218 -10.84 -16.69 4.85
N ASP A 219 -11.50 -16.63 3.69
CA ASP A 219 -11.77 -17.82 2.88
C ASP A 219 -10.57 -18.27 2.03
N SER A 220 -9.66 -17.34 1.70
CA SER A 220 -8.49 -17.62 0.86
C SER A 220 -7.39 -16.59 1.11
N PRO A 221 -6.71 -16.65 2.26
CA PRO A 221 -5.67 -15.69 2.60
C PRO A 221 -4.43 -15.90 1.73
N LEU A 222 -3.76 -14.81 1.38
CA LEU A 222 -2.48 -14.88 0.69
C LEU A 222 -1.42 -15.60 1.55
N PRO A 223 -0.36 -16.16 0.94
CA PRO A 223 0.76 -16.71 1.69
C PRO A 223 1.32 -15.66 2.64
N TYR A 224 1.52 -16.05 3.91
CA TYR A 224 1.91 -15.12 4.99
C TYR A 224 3.14 -14.28 4.66
N GLU A 225 4.19 -14.89 4.07
CA GLU A 225 5.40 -14.16 3.68
C GLU A 225 5.11 -13.04 2.68
N LYS A 226 4.16 -13.25 1.75
CA LYS A 226 3.74 -12.20 0.82
C LYS A 226 2.96 -11.10 1.54
N GLN A 227 2.03 -11.46 2.43
CA GLN A 227 1.26 -10.49 3.23
C GLN A 227 2.21 -9.60 4.04
N LYS A 228 3.17 -10.21 4.75
CA LYS A 228 4.20 -9.52 5.54
C LYS A 228 5.06 -8.59 4.68
N MET A 229 5.55 -9.07 3.53
CA MET A 229 6.36 -8.26 2.62
C MET A 229 5.58 -7.04 2.11
N ILE A 230 4.30 -7.21 1.77
CA ILE A 230 3.42 -6.13 1.31
C ILE A 230 3.26 -5.09 2.41
N MET A 231 3.00 -5.50 3.65
CA MET A 231 2.87 -4.58 4.79
C MET A 231 4.18 -3.83 5.09
N GLN A 232 5.32 -4.49 5.01
CA GLN A 232 6.62 -3.85 5.18
C GLN A 232 6.90 -2.80 4.10
N GLN A 233 6.55 -3.10 2.83
CA GLN A 233 6.69 -2.15 1.73
C GLN A 233 5.73 -0.97 1.87
N TYR A 234 4.47 -1.25 2.21
CA TYR A 234 3.46 -0.23 2.48
C TYR A 234 3.96 0.75 3.55
N LYS A 235 4.41 0.23 4.69
CA LYS A 235 5.01 1.03 5.76
C LYS A 235 6.21 1.86 5.31
N LYS A 236 7.12 1.28 4.53
CA LYS A 236 8.30 2.00 4.00
C LYS A 236 7.87 3.18 3.12
N ILE A 237 6.83 3.00 2.31
CA ILE A 237 6.31 4.04 1.42
C ILE A 237 5.60 5.12 2.23
N LEU A 238 4.79 4.76 3.23
CA LEU A 238 4.17 5.72 4.15
C LEU A 238 5.20 6.61 4.86
N ARG A 239 6.31 6.05 5.35
CA ARG A 239 7.41 6.84 5.93
C ARG A 239 7.99 7.86 4.94
N ASN A 240 8.09 7.49 3.66
CA ASN A 240 8.62 8.39 2.64
C ASN A 240 7.62 9.50 2.29
N ILE A 241 6.34 9.14 2.22
CA ILE A 241 5.23 10.07 2.05
C ILE A 241 5.22 11.09 3.20
N ASP A 242 5.20 10.63 4.46
CA ASP A 242 5.18 11.50 5.64
C ASP A 242 6.34 12.51 5.63
N LYS A 243 7.56 12.05 5.35
CA LYS A 243 8.74 12.92 5.19
C LYS A 243 8.55 13.96 4.09
N THR A 244 7.97 13.57 2.96
CA THR A 244 7.76 14.45 1.81
C THR A 244 6.69 15.50 2.12
N VAL A 245 5.59 15.10 2.74
CA VAL A 245 4.51 15.99 3.19
C VAL A 245 5.05 16.98 4.23
N ALA A 246 5.77 16.50 5.24
CA ALA A 246 6.37 17.35 6.27
C ALA A 246 7.37 18.35 5.67
N LYS A 247 8.20 17.93 4.69
CA LYS A 247 9.11 18.84 3.98
C LYS A 247 8.34 19.90 3.20
N LYS A 248 7.26 19.53 2.51
CA LYS A 248 6.40 20.47 1.77
C LYS A 248 5.74 21.49 2.70
N LEU A 249 5.20 21.04 3.85
CA LEU A 249 4.65 21.92 4.88
C LEU A 249 5.69 22.93 5.39
N ARG A 250 6.90 22.47 5.72
CA ARG A 250 7.98 23.36 6.17
C ARG A 250 8.35 24.40 5.11
N GLY A 251 8.36 24.02 3.83
CA GLY A 251 8.56 24.95 2.72
C GLY A 251 7.51 26.06 2.72
N LEU A 252 6.22 25.70 2.76
CA LEU A 252 5.12 26.66 2.80
C LEU A 252 5.15 27.57 4.03
N GLN A 253 5.51 27.04 5.21
CA GLN A 253 5.67 27.84 6.42
C GLN A 253 6.81 28.85 6.31
N LEU A 254 7.91 28.49 5.67
CA LEU A 254 9.03 29.41 5.41
C LEU A 254 8.61 30.51 4.43
N ASP A 255 7.89 30.15 3.38
CA ASP A 255 7.37 31.10 2.40
C ASP A 255 6.38 32.09 3.05
N GLN A 256 5.48 31.60 3.91
CA GLN A 256 4.60 32.46 4.71
C GLN A 256 5.38 33.45 5.57
N ARG A 257 6.40 32.99 6.29
CA ARG A 257 7.23 33.85 7.15
C ARG A 257 7.94 34.91 6.33
N ARG A 258 8.55 34.54 5.20
CA ARG A 258 9.24 35.48 4.30
C ARG A 258 8.28 36.53 3.75
N MET A 259 7.09 36.11 3.34
CA MET A 259 6.04 37.01 2.85
C MET A 259 5.64 38.03 3.94
N VAL A 260 5.40 37.57 5.17
CA VAL A 260 5.08 38.46 6.31
C VAL A 260 6.22 39.43 6.59
N THR A 261 7.48 38.96 6.61
CA THR A 261 8.64 39.83 6.82
C THR A 261 8.73 40.93 5.74
N LYS A 262 8.62 40.57 4.45
CA LYS A 262 8.62 41.58 3.38
C LYS A 262 7.48 42.58 3.53
N MET A 263 6.27 42.13 3.88
CA MET A 263 5.14 43.04 4.11
C MET A 263 5.37 44.03 5.27
N LEU A 264 6.14 43.62 6.29
CA LEU A 264 6.49 44.49 7.40
C LEU A 264 7.63 45.47 7.06
N GLU A 265 8.56 45.10 6.18
CA GLU A 265 9.65 45.98 5.73
C GLU A 265 9.17 47.15 4.86
N PHE A 266 8.00 47.05 4.22
CA PHE A 266 7.38 48.12 3.43
C PHE A 266 6.49 49.09 4.24
N LYS A 267 6.45 48.98 5.57
CA LYS A 267 5.79 49.94 6.48
C LYS A 267 6.81 50.80 7.20
#